data_AF-A0A956A534-F1
#
_entry.id   AF-A0A956A534-F1
#
_cell.length_a   1.000
_cell.length_b   1.000
_cell.length_c   1.000
_cell.angle_alpha   90.00
_cell.angle_beta   90.00
_cell.angle_gamma   90.00
#
_symmetry.space_group_name_H-M   'P 1'
#
loop_
_entity.id
_entity.type
_entity.pdbx_description
1 polymer ?
#
loop_
_entity_poly.entity_id
_entity_poly.type
_entity_poly.pdbx_seq_one_letter_code
_entity_poly.pdbx_strand_id
1 'polypeptide(L)' 'SLAPEARLDLDELVRTLVAGGTPAEIIRETDALAETVAAEARSGEDVVVAMSGRDFDGVHGKILAALERGA' A
#
# COMPACT_ATOMS: atom_id res chain seq x y z
N SER A 1 18.45 8.13 14.20
CA SER A 1 17.75 6.83 14.22
C SER A 1 16.80 6.84 15.40
N LEU A 2 15.55 6.40 15.23
CA LEU A 2 14.59 6.29 16.33
C LEU A 2 14.99 5.13 17.26
N ALA A 3 14.78 5.34 18.56
CA ALA A 3 14.90 4.28 19.56
C ALA A 3 13.92 3.14 19.22
N PRO A 4 14.26 1.85 19.46
CA PRO A 4 13.44 0.72 19.06
C PRO A 4 11.97 0.82 19.50
N GLU A 5 11.74 1.35 20.70
CA GLU A 5 10.45 1.49 21.36
C GLU A 5 9.62 2.65 20.79
N ALA A 6 10.30 3.59 20.13
CA ALA A 6 9.68 4.71 19.41
C ALA A 6 9.42 4.38 17.93
N ARG A 7 9.74 3.16 17.47
CA ARG A 7 9.41 2.72 16.12
C ARG A 7 7.98 2.21 16.09
N LEU A 8 7.32 2.44 14.97
CA LEU A 8 5.98 1.94 14.73
C LEU A 8 5.99 0.40 14.65
N ASP A 9 5.15 -0.25 15.46
CA ASP A 9 4.81 -1.67 15.29
C ASP A 9 3.73 -1.77 14.20
N LEU A 10 4.14 -2.26 13.02
CA LEU A 10 3.25 -2.38 11.87
C LEU A 10 2.15 -3.43 12.10
N ASP A 11 2.44 -4.49 12.84
CA ASP A 11 1.47 -5.56 13.11
C ASP A 11 0.38 -5.05 14.07
N GLU A 12 0.76 -4.26 15.08
CA GLU A 12 -0.19 -3.58 15.96
C GLU A 12 -1.03 -2.54 15.21
N LEU A 13 -0.41 -1.76 14.33
CA LEU A 13 -1.13 -0.79 13.50
C LEU A 13 -2.21 -1.46 12.65
N VAL A 14 -1.86 -2.53 11.93
CA VAL A 14 -2.82 -3.25 11.08
C VAL A 14 -3.95 -3.86 11.93
N ARG A 15 -3.62 -4.51 13.06
CA ARG A 15 -4.64 -5.03 13.99
C ARG A 15 -5.62 -3.93 14.44
N THR A 16 -5.10 -2.75 14.74
CA THR A 16 -5.89 -1.61 15.20
C THR A 16 -6.82 -1.07 14.10
N LEU A 17 -6.31 -0.91 12.88
CA LEU A 17 -7.10 -0.46 11.73
C LEU A 17 -8.24 -1.43 11.41
N VAL A 18 -7.93 -2.72 11.36
CA VAL A 18 -8.91 -3.78 11.07
C VAL A 18 -9.96 -3.87 12.18
N ALA A 19 -9.56 -3.80 13.46
CA ALA A 19 -10.50 -3.77 14.58
C ALA A 19 -11.41 -2.52 14.55
N GLY A 20 -10.93 -1.42 13.97
CA GLY A 20 -11.71 -0.20 13.73
C GLY A 20 -12.61 -0.25 12.48
N GLY A 21 -12.59 -1.34 11.72
CA GLY A 21 -13.40 -1.51 10.51
C GLY A 21 -12.74 -1.01 9.22
N THR A 22 -11.48 -0.60 9.27
CA THR A 22 -10.70 -0.21 8.08
C THR A 22 -9.89 -1.41 7.59
N PRO A 23 -10.16 -1.94 6.39
CA PRO A 23 -9.32 -2.98 5.80
C PRO A 23 -7.87 -2.51 5.68
N ALA A 24 -6.94 -3.32 6.17
CA ALA A 24 -5.51 -3.01 6.14
C ALA A 24 -4.70 -4.30 6.14
N GLU A 25 -3.58 -4.27 5.45
CA GLU A 25 -2.61 -5.36 5.42
C GLU A 25 -1.18 -4.85 5.21
N ILE A 26 -0.20 -5.70 5.50
CA ILE A 26 1.22 -5.41 5.27
C ILE A 26 1.68 -6.12 4.01
N ILE A 27 1.92 -5.36 2.94
CA ILE A 27 2.55 -5.85 1.72
C ILE A 27 3.99 -5.32 1.69
N ARG A 28 4.98 -6.21 1.79
CA ARG A 28 6.40 -5.82 1.88
C ARG A 28 7.05 -5.59 0.51
N GLU A 29 6.58 -6.31 -0.50
CA GLU A 29 7.11 -6.23 -1.85
C GLU A 29 6.30 -5.23 -2.69
N THR A 30 6.97 -4.26 -3.29
CA THR A 30 6.32 -3.17 -4.04
C THR A 30 5.65 -3.65 -5.32
N ASP A 31 6.14 -4.74 -5.92
CA ASP A 31 5.50 -5.40 -7.06
C ASP A 31 4.16 -6.03 -6.65
N ALA A 32 4.13 -6.77 -5.53
CA ALA A 32 2.91 -7.37 -4.99
C ALA A 32 1.89 -6.29 -4.57
N LEU A 33 2.36 -5.16 -4.03
CA LEU A 33 1.49 -4.03 -3.70
C LEU A 33 0.86 -3.45 -4.96
N ALA A 34 1.63 -3.27 -6.04
CA ALA A 34 1.10 -2.78 -7.30
C ALA A 34 0.06 -3.73 -7.92
N GLU A 35 0.30 -5.04 -7.85
CA GLU A 35 -0.66 -6.05 -8.31
C GLU A 35 -1.94 -6.03 -7.48
N THR A 36 -1.83 -5.89 -6.16
CA THR A 36 -3.00 -5.81 -5.26
C THR A 36 -3.84 -4.58 -5.56
N VAL A 37 -3.21 -3.41 -5.69
CA VAL A 37 -3.92 -2.17 -6.08
C VAL A 37 -4.63 -2.34 -7.42
N ALA A 38 -3.98 -2.95 -8.42
CA ALA A 38 -4.58 -3.14 -9.74
C ALA A 38 -5.75 -4.13 -9.73
N ALA A 39 -5.73 -5.13 -8.85
CA ALA A 39 -6.82 -6.10 -8.71
C ALA A 39 -8.05 -5.52 -7.99
N GLU A 40 -7.85 -4.56 -7.07
CA GLU A 40 -8.92 -4.03 -6.23
C GLU A 40 -9.49 -2.69 -6.73
N ALA A 41 -8.70 -1.87 -7.42
CA ALA A 41 -9.13 -0.55 -7.89
C ALA A 41 -10.09 -0.65 -9.07
N ARG A 42 -11.17 0.14 -9.02
CA ARG A 42 -12.10 0.32 -10.15
C ARG A 42 -11.68 1.50 -11.02
N SER A 43 -11.36 1.20 -12.28
CA SER A 43 -10.96 2.21 -13.26
C SER A 43 -12.04 3.29 -13.44
N GLY A 44 -11.62 4.56 -13.38
CA GLY A 44 -12.50 5.72 -13.56
C GLY A 44 -13.34 6.09 -12.33
N GLU A 45 -13.32 5.30 -11.25
CA GLU A 45 -14.08 5.55 -10.03
C GLU A 45 -13.17 5.81 -8.83
N ASP A 46 -12.12 4.99 -8.67
CA ASP A 46 -11.26 5.03 -7.49
C ASP A 46 -10.02 5.91 -7.72
N VAL A 47 -9.60 6.63 -6.67
CA VAL A 47 -8.34 7.38 -6.63
C VAL A 47 -7.39 6.69 -5.66
N VAL A 48 -6.22 6.28 -6.16
CA VAL A 48 -5.18 5.63 -5.35
C VAL A 48 -4.19 6.68 -4.83
N VAL A 49 -3.99 6.72 -3.51
CA VAL A 49 -3.04 7.63 -2.86
C VAL A 49 -1.85 6.83 -2.32
N ALA A 50 -0.67 7.06 -2.90
CA ALA A 50 0.59 6.53 -2.38
C ALA A 50 1.28 7.56 -1.49
N MET A 51 1.38 7.27 -0.19
CA MET A 51 2.11 8.12 0.77
C MET A 51 3.46 7.49 1.10
N SER A 52 4.54 8.12 0.65
CA SER A 52 5.89 7.67 0.92
C SER A 52 6.81 8.84 1.25
N GLY A 53 7.79 8.61 2.12
CA GLY A 53 8.85 9.58 2.40
C GLY A 53 9.88 9.72 1.28
N ARG A 54 9.93 8.79 0.32
CA ARG A 54 10.82 8.77 -0.87
C ARG A 54 10.13 8.09 -2.06
N ASP A 55 10.90 7.69 -3.07
CA ASP A 55 10.44 7.04 -4.31
C ASP A 55 9.71 5.70 -4.14
N PHE A 56 9.81 5.03 -2.98
CA PHE A 56 9.14 3.76 -2.67
C PHE A 56 9.36 2.72 -3.78
N ASP A 57 10.61 2.60 -4.23
CA ASP A 57 11.00 1.68 -5.31
C ASP A 57 10.18 1.89 -6.62
N GLY A 58 9.82 3.15 -6.91
CA GLY A 58 9.08 3.49 -8.11
C GLY A 58 7.65 2.95 -8.15
N VAL A 59 7.03 2.69 -6.98
CA VAL A 59 5.68 2.10 -6.85
C VAL A 59 4.65 2.70 -7.79
N HIS A 60 4.72 4.02 -8.01
CA HIS A 60 3.77 4.73 -8.83
C HIS A 60 3.79 4.21 -10.28
N GLY A 61 4.97 4.04 -10.85
CA GLY A 61 5.11 3.46 -12.19
C GLY A 61 4.69 2.00 -12.24
N LYS A 62 4.97 1.23 -11.18
CA LYS A 62 4.56 -0.18 -11.07
C LYS A 62 3.04 -0.33 -11.05
N ILE A 63 2.34 0.51 -10.27
CA ILE A 63 0.87 0.56 -10.20
C ILE A 63 0.29 0.91 -11.56
N LEU A 64 0.78 1.97 -12.22
CA LEU A 64 0.29 2.36 -13.54
C LEU A 64 0.46 1.24 -14.56
N ALA A 65 1.64 0.62 -14.62
CA ALA A 65 1.90 -0.50 -15.50
C ALA A 65 1.02 -1.72 -15.18
N ALA A 66 0.69 -1.96 -13.91
CA ALA A 66 -0.19 -3.06 -13.50
C ALA A 66 -1.65 -2.80 -13.92
N LEU A 67 -2.15 -1.58 -13.72
CA LEU A 67 -3.48 -1.16 -14.16
C LEU A 67 -3.64 -1.25 -15.69
N GLU A 68 -2.61 -0.85 -16.45
CA GLU A 68 -2.62 -0.96 -17.92
C GLU A 68 -2.65 -2.41 -18.42
N ARG A 69 -2.09 -3.37 -17.67
CA ARG A 69 -2.15 -4.80 -18.03
C ARG A 69 -3.49 -5.47 -17.71
N GLY A 70 -4.23 -4.92 -16.73
CA GLY A 70 -5.53 -5.44 -16.29
C GLY A 70 -6.74 -4.84 -17.00
N ALA A 71 -6.55 -3.77 -17.78
CA ALA A 71 -7.57 -3.11 -18.58
C ALA A 71 -7.87 -3.82 -19.91
#